data_AF-A0A0C9XM52-F1
#
_entry.id   AF-A0A0C9XM52-F1
#
_cell.length_a   1.000
_cell.length_b   1.000
_cell.length_c   1.000
_cell.angle_alpha   90.00
_cell.angle_beta   90.00
_cell.angle_gamma   90.00
#
_symmetry.space_group_name_H-M   'P 1'
#
loop_
_entity.id
_entity.type
_entity.pdbx_description
1 polymer ?
#
loop_
_entity_poly.entity_id
_entity_poly.type
_entity_poly.pdbx_seq_one_letter_code
_entity_poly.pdbx_strand_id
1 'polypeptide(L)'
;MGDHNYQLSEGALALTTITMPVERNVPTYADSAANKHCFTNCSDFSTYHTLIQPDEGQSASKGGHFRIIGHGAVTKMIVSGSLKTTITFRNAVHTPDLIANL
;
A
#
# COMPACT_ATOMS: atom_id res chain seq x y z
N MET A 1 9.91 -58.88 32.77
CA MET A 1 9.78 -57.87 33.84
C MET A 1 10.81 -56.79 33.55
N GLY A 2 10.36 -55.57 33.31
CA GLY A 2 11.18 -54.46 32.85
C GLY A 2 10.35 -53.57 31.91
N ASP A 3 9.82 -52.51 32.48
CA ASP A 3 8.68 -51.72 32.02
C ASP A 3 8.98 -50.72 30.89
N HIS A 4 7.89 -50.32 30.26
CA HIS A 4 7.65 -49.17 29.38
C HIS A 4 8.62 -47.99 29.49
N ASN A 5 8.98 -47.41 28.33
CA ASN A 5 8.79 -45.99 28.07
C ASN A 5 8.91 -45.66 26.58
N TYR A 6 7.75 -45.47 25.94
CA TYR A 6 7.63 -44.77 24.66
C TYR A 6 7.68 -43.28 24.96
N GLN A 7 8.77 -42.61 24.59
CA GLN A 7 8.83 -41.16 24.64
C GLN A 7 8.44 -40.63 23.26
N LEU A 8 7.13 -40.43 23.07
CA LEU A 8 6.59 -39.67 21.95
C LEU A 8 6.98 -38.20 22.17
N SER A 9 7.90 -37.70 21.35
CA SER A 9 8.16 -36.26 21.27
C SER A 9 6.94 -35.58 20.66
N GLU A 10 6.17 -34.86 21.46
CA GLU A 10 5.14 -33.94 20.96
C GLU A 10 5.83 -32.79 20.22
N GLY A 11 6.02 -32.97 18.92
CA GLY A 11 6.32 -31.88 18.01
C GLY A 11 5.07 -31.03 17.87
N ALA A 12 4.99 -29.94 18.63
CA ALA A 12 3.95 -28.94 18.49
C ALA A 12 3.97 -28.39 17.04
N LEU A 13 3.03 -28.84 16.22
CA LEU A 13 2.72 -28.22 14.94
C LEU A 13 2.11 -26.85 15.25
N ALA A 14 2.94 -25.81 15.27
CA ALA A 14 2.46 -24.44 15.28
C ALA A 14 1.67 -24.22 13.99
N LEU A 15 0.33 -24.21 14.10
CA LEU A 15 -0.54 -23.71 13.05
C LEU A 15 -0.32 -22.20 12.98
N THR A 16 0.62 -21.78 12.13
CA THR A 16 0.78 -20.37 11.81
C THR A 16 -0.40 -19.99 10.92
N THR A 17 -1.50 -19.55 11.53
CA THR A 17 -2.55 -18.85 10.80
C THR A 17 -1.92 -17.57 10.27
N ILE A 18 -1.52 -17.59 8.99
CA ILE A 18 -1.20 -16.36 8.26
C ILE A 18 -2.54 -15.66 8.09
N THR A 19 -2.90 -14.81 9.05
CA THR A 19 -3.94 -13.82 8.84
C THR A 19 -3.41 -12.93 7.73
N MET A 20 -3.82 -13.23 6.49
CA MET A 20 -3.62 -12.32 5.38
C MET A 20 -4.18 -10.98 5.84
N PRO A 21 -3.40 -9.89 5.81
CA PRO A 21 -3.93 -8.60 6.18
C PRO A 21 -5.20 -8.41 5.36
N VAL A 22 -6.33 -8.23 6.07
CA VAL A 22 -7.59 -7.86 5.44
C VAL A 22 -7.24 -6.69 4.54
N GLU A 23 -7.29 -6.92 3.23
CA GLU A 23 -7.02 -5.91 2.22
C GLU A 23 -8.10 -4.86 2.43
N ARG A 24 -7.80 -3.83 3.22
CA ARG A 24 -8.67 -2.69 3.36
C ARG A 24 -8.64 -2.05 1.99
N ASN A 25 -9.66 -2.33 1.19
CA ASN A 25 -9.90 -1.67 -0.09
C ASN A 25 -10.09 -0.19 0.20
N VAL A 26 -8.98 0.54 0.26
CA VAL A 26 -8.99 2.00 0.34
C VAL A 26 -9.43 2.47 -1.04
N PRO A 27 -10.61 3.11 -1.16
CA PRO A 27 -11.07 3.60 -2.45
C PRO A 27 -10.01 4.57 -3.00
N THR A 28 -9.56 4.28 -4.22
CA THR A 28 -8.63 5.14 -4.96
C THR A 28 -9.44 5.95 -5.94
N TYR A 29 -9.37 7.28 -5.83
CA TYR A 29 -10.05 8.20 -6.73
C TYR A 29 -9.07 8.69 -7.79
N ALA A 30 -9.50 8.68 -9.05
CA ALA A 30 -8.73 9.20 -10.16
C ALA A 30 -9.34 10.54 -10.61
N ASP A 31 -8.61 11.62 -10.41
CA ASP A 31 -8.94 12.94 -10.96
C ASP A 31 -8.20 13.13 -12.30
N SER A 32 -8.94 13.21 -13.39
CA SER A 32 -8.38 13.37 -14.75
C SER A 32 -7.81 14.76 -15.00
N ALA A 33 -8.16 15.75 -14.19
CA ALA A 33 -7.58 17.10 -14.26
C ALA A 33 -6.26 17.22 -13.47
N ALA A 34 -5.90 16.20 -12.67
CA ALA A 34 -4.67 16.20 -11.91
C ALA A 34 -3.45 15.94 -12.82
N ASN A 35 -2.50 16.87 -12.83
CA ASN A 35 -1.23 16.72 -13.56
C ASN A 35 -0.29 15.67 -12.94
N LYS A 36 -0.55 15.22 -11.71
CA LYS A 36 0.25 14.25 -10.96
C LYS A 36 -0.69 13.29 -10.24
N HIS A 37 -0.29 12.02 -10.18
CA HIS A 37 -1.01 10.99 -9.44
C HIS A 37 -0.37 10.82 -8.06
N CYS A 38 -1.13 11.14 -7.01
CA CYS A 38 -0.67 11.12 -5.63
C CYS A 38 -1.13 9.84 -4.92
N PHE A 39 -0.25 9.21 -4.16
CA PHE A 39 -0.56 8.06 -3.33
C PHE A 39 -0.02 8.31 -1.92
N THR A 40 -0.76 7.88 -0.91
CA THR A 40 -0.41 8.11 0.51
C THR A 40 0.39 6.96 1.12
N ASN A 41 0.30 5.76 0.54
CA ASN A 41 0.96 4.58 1.07
C ASN A 41 2.18 4.18 0.23
N CYS A 42 3.35 4.17 0.86
CA CYS A 42 4.60 3.76 0.22
C CYS A 42 4.55 2.31 -0.30
N SER A 43 3.78 1.42 0.34
CA SER A 43 3.71 0.01 -0.07
C SER A 43 3.00 -0.20 -1.42
N ASP A 44 2.33 0.82 -1.93
CA ASP A 44 1.69 0.78 -3.26
C ASP A 44 2.69 0.89 -4.42
N PHE A 45 3.93 1.29 -4.11
CA PHE A 45 4.96 1.56 -5.10
C PHE A 45 5.77 0.29 -5.42
N SER A 46 5.77 -0.12 -6.68
CA SER A 46 6.60 -1.22 -7.19
C SER A 46 8.05 -0.80 -7.45
N THR A 47 8.27 0.48 -7.73
CA THR A 47 9.58 1.14 -7.67
C THR A 47 9.45 2.37 -6.81
N TYR A 48 10.49 2.69 -6.03
CA TYR A 48 10.44 3.83 -5.12
C TYR A 48 11.79 4.54 -5.05
N HIS A 49 11.75 5.85 -5.21
CA HIS A 49 12.89 6.73 -4.97
C HIS A 49 12.47 7.80 -3.95
N THR A 50 13.18 7.82 -2.83
CA THR A 50 13.03 8.85 -1.80
C THR A 50 13.63 10.17 -2.28
N LEU A 51 12.95 11.28 -2.00
CA LEU A 51 13.55 12.60 -2.20
C LEU A 51 14.48 12.93 -1.03
N ILE A 52 15.66 13.49 -1.34
CA ILE A 52 16.63 13.92 -0.30
C ILE A 52 16.04 15.05 0.54
N GLN A 53 15.33 15.97 -0.12
CA GLN A 53 14.56 17.02 0.51
C GLN A 53 13.10 16.87 0.07
N PRO A 54 12.15 16.75 1.02
CA PRO A 54 10.74 16.73 0.67
C PRO A 54 10.31 18.02 -0.02
N ASP A 55 9.51 17.90 -1.08
CA ASP A 55 8.84 19.06 -1.68
C ASP A 55 7.54 19.33 -0.91
N GLU A 56 7.15 20.60 -0.79
CA GLU A 56 5.92 20.99 -0.10
C GLU A 56 4.89 21.55 -1.09
N GLY A 57 3.62 21.18 -0.86
CA GLY A 57 2.48 21.65 -1.63
C GLY A 57 1.38 22.19 -0.72
N GLN A 58 0.53 23.04 -1.30
CA GLN A 58 -0.69 23.54 -0.65
C GLN A 58 -1.88 22.73 -1.15
N SER A 59 -2.70 22.23 -0.25
CA SER A 59 -3.97 21.61 -0.63
C SER A 59 -5.04 22.69 -0.86
N ALA A 60 -6.18 22.29 -1.44
CA ALA A 60 -7.32 23.20 -1.60
C ALA A 60 -8.00 23.57 -0.28
N SER A 61 -7.69 22.86 0.82
CA SER A 61 -8.19 23.16 2.15
C SER A 61 -7.49 24.39 2.74
N LYS A 62 -8.22 25.26 3.45
CA LYS A 62 -7.64 26.45 4.07
C LYS A 62 -6.53 26.07 5.07
N GLY A 63 -5.29 26.44 4.75
CA GLY A 63 -4.11 26.11 5.57
C GLY A 63 -3.68 24.64 5.45
N GLY A 64 -4.20 23.91 4.46
CA GLY A 64 -3.80 22.53 4.20
C GLY A 64 -2.45 22.48 3.49
N HIS A 65 -1.52 21.73 4.06
CA HIS A 65 -0.20 21.49 3.51
C HIS A 65 0.00 19.99 3.30
N PHE A 66 0.78 19.62 2.29
CA PHE A 66 1.22 18.24 2.12
C PHE A 66 2.68 18.21 1.67
N ARG A 67 3.35 17.09 1.93
CA ARG A 67 4.72 16.86 1.49
C ARG A 67 4.74 15.79 0.42
N ILE A 68 5.63 15.95 -0.56
CA ILE A 68 6.04 14.89 -1.47
C ILE A 68 7.39 14.40 -0.96
N ILE A 69 7.48 13.13 -0.56
CA ILE A 69 8.69 12.56 0.05
C ILE A 69 9.37 11.52 -0.86
N GLY A 70 8.77 11.22 -2.00
CA GLY A 70 9.28 10.25 -2.95
C GLY A 70 8.39 10.11 -4.17
N HIS A 71 8.85 9.32 -5.12
CA HIS A 71 8.10 9.01 -6.33
C HIS A 71 8.47 7.62 -6.86
N GLY A 72 7.64 7.09 -7.75
CA GLY A 72 7.96 5.89 -8.50
C GLY A 72 6.76 5.31 -9.23
N ALA A 73 6.80 4.00 -9.48
CA ALA A 73 5.76 3.32 -10.22
C ALA A 73 4.71 2.72 -9.27
N VAL A 74 3.42 2.99 -9.54
CA VAL A 74 2.30 2.34 -8.87
C VAL A 74 1.46 1.60 -9.90
N THR A 75 1.17 0.32 -9.65
CA THR A 75 0.31 -0.49 -10.52
C THR A 75 -0.97 -0.83 -9.78
N LYS A 76 -2.12 -0.47 -10.36
CA LYS A 76 -3.45 -0.80 -9.82
C LYS A 76 -4.21 -1.64 -10.84
N MET A 77 -4.85 -2.69 -10.35
CA MET A 77 -5.80 -3.48 -11.12
C MET A 77 -7.21 -2.95 -10.83
N ILE A 78 -7.86 -2.42 -11.86
CA ILE A 78 -9.26 -2.00 -11.81
C ILE A 78 -10.11 -3.15 -12.32
N VAL A 79 -11.11 -3.54 -11.54
CA VAL A 79 -12.09 -4.56 -11.91
C VAL A 79 -13.44 -3.88 -12.11
N SER A 80 -14.02 -3.99 -13.30
CA SER A 80 -15.34 -3.48 -13.63
C SER A 80 -16.15 -4.58 -14.32
N GLY A 81 -17.10 -5.17 -13.60
CA GLY A 81 -17.80 -6.37 -14.05
C GLY A 81 -16.83 -7.54 -14.27
N SER A 82 -16.78 -8.09 -15.48
CA SER A 82 -15.83 -9.14 -15.88
C SER A 82 -14.50 -8.58 -16.41
N LEU A 83 -14.41 -7.27 -16.65
CA LEU A 83 -13.20 -6.65 -17.20
C LEU A 83 -12.20 -6.37 -16.09
N LYS A 84 -10.96 -6.85 -16.30
CA LYS A 84 -9.79 -6.50 -15.48
C LYS A 84 -8.86 -5.64 -16.32
N THR A 85 -8.55 -4.45 -15.81
CA THR A 85 -7.64 -3.51 -16.47
C THR A 85 -6.52 -3.16 -15.52
N THR A 86 -5.27 -3.35 -15.96
CA THR A 86 -4.09 -2.95 -15.19
C THR A 86 -3.63 -1.58 -15.67
N ILE A 87 -3.52 -0.64 -14.74
CA ILE A 87 -2.98 0.70 -14.99
C ILE A 87 -1.68 0.85 -14.21
N THR A 88 -0.63 1.31 -14.88
CA THR A 88 0.66 1.63 -14.26
C THR A 88 0.95 3.11 -14.37
N PHE A 89 1.01 3.78 -13.22
CA PHE A 89 1.41 5.16 -13.06
C PHE A 89 2.92 5.20 -12.87
N ARG A 90 3.69 5.53 -13.92
CA ARG A 90 5.17 5.44 -13.89
C ARG A 90 5.85 6.51 -13.03
N ASN A 91 5.21 7.66 -12.87
CA ASN A 91 5.73 8.83 -12.16
C ASN A 91 4.74 9.28 -11.07
N ALA A 92 4.24 8.33 -10.29
CA ALA A 92 3.38 8.62 -9.15
C ALA A 92 4.19 9.29 -8.04
N VAL A 93 3.57 10.23 -7.32
CA VAL A 93 4.20 10.93 -6.19
C VAL A 93 3.66 10.38 -4.87
N HIS A 94 4.56 10.19 -3.91
CA HIS A 94 4.22 9.73 -2.57
C HIS A 94 4.03 10.91 -1.64
N THR A 95 2.78 11.11 -1.23
CA THR A 95 2.33 12.22 -0.39
C THR A 95 1.61 11.68 0.84
N PRO A 96 2.32 11.22 1.89
CA PRO A 96 1.72 10.52 3.02
C PRO A 96 0.76 11.38 3.83
N ASP A 97 1.00 12.70 3.86
CA ASP A 97 0.19 13.64 4.62
C ASP A 97 -0.93 14.28 3.78
N LEU A 98 -1.11 13.85 2.52
CA LEU A 98 -2.19 14.37 1.70
C LEU A 98 -3.53 13.84 2.23
N ILE A 99 -4.23 14.70 2.94
CA ILE A 99 -5.62 14.48 3.33
C ILE A 99 -6.48 15.08 2.23
N ALA A 100 -6.98 14.23 1.34
CA ALA A 100 -7.99 14.63 0.37
C ALA A 100 -9.38 14.40 0.99
N ASN A 101 -10.09 15.48 1.32
CA ASN A 101 -11.53 15.41 1.57
C ASN A 101 -12.21 15.35 0.20
N LEU A 102 -12.29 14.15 -0.37
CA LEU A 102 -13.06 13.87 -1.58
C LEU A 102 -14.51 13.53 -1.22
#